data_AF-A0A1W9JSJ2-F1
#
_entry.id   AF-A0A1W9JSJ2-F1
#
_cell.length_a   1.000
_cell.length_b   1.000
_cell.length_c   1.000
_cell.angle_alpha   90.00
_cell.angle_beta   90.00
_cell.angle_gamma   90.00
#
_symmetry.space_group_name_H-M   'P 1'
#
loop_
_entity.id
_entity.type
_entity.pdbx_description
1 polymer ?
#
loop_
_entity_poly.entity_id
_entity_poly.type
_entity_poly.pdbx_seq_one_letter_code
_entity_poly.pdbx_strand_id
1 'polypeptide(L)'
;MPPRSAITTLPDDLLNLLNGKLIDSGFSDYAGLSAWLSEQGYQISRSAVHRHGSELQAAMEKSINRARERVEIAKAMGGMSNEGKAALLEASEMVAIDQIMDVLEEMQGWDAADKAAIVPKLGRAIADIGRSAIGSAKWKKEFEAEAKRQALEEAAQAASAAAKAEGVSEAGVARIREALGMAA
;
A
#
# COMPACT_ATOMS: atom_id res chain seq x y z
N MET A 1 -0.95 -14.68 34.83
CA MET A 1 -0.63 -13.67 33.79
C MET A 1 0.78 -13.16 34.05
N PRO A 2 1.64 -13.03 33.03
CA PRO A 2 2.90 -12.31 33.20
C PRO A 2 2.60 -10.87 33.64
N PRO A 3 3.43 -10.27 34.50
CA PRO A 3 3.19 -8.92 35.00
C PRO A 3 3.13 -7.92 33.84
N ARG A 4 2.13 -7.02 33.87
CA ARG A 4 2.04 -5.90 32.93
C ARG A 4 3.36 -5.13 32.96
N SER A 5 3.92 -4.82 31.79
CA SER A 5 5.18 -4.08 31.70
C SER A 5 5.05 -2.78 32.49
N ALA A 6 5.99 -2.52 33.42
CA ALA A 6 5.98 -1.30 34.26
C ALA A 6 6.01 0.01 33.43
N ILE A 7 6.34 -0.08 32.15
CA ILE A 7 6.28 1.04 31.20
C ILE A 7 4.82 1.39 30.85
N THR A 8 3.89 0.42 30.85
CA THR A 8 2.46 0.63 30.52
C THR A 8 1.68 1.37 31.60
N THR A 9 2.32 1.68 32.74
CA THR A 9 1.73 2.47 33.82
C THR A 9 2.21 3.93 33.79
N LEU A 10 3.10 4.30 32.86
CA LEU A 10 3.52 5.68 32.68
C LEU A 10 2.40 6.50 32.04
N PRO A 11 2.22 7.78 32.42
CA PRO A 11 1.39 8.72 31.67
C PRO A 11 1.90 8.88 30.23
N ASP A 12 1.00 9.11 29.28
CA ASP A 12 1.33 9.20 27.85
C ASP A 12 2.41 10.26 27.56
N ASP A 13 2.34 11.42 28.22
CA ASP A 13 3.34 12.48 28.06
C ASP A 13 4.75 12.02 28.45
N LEU A 14 4.86 11.27 29.56
CA LEU A 14 6.14 10.78 30.05
C LEU A 14 6.65 9.61 29.21
N LEU A 15 5.74 8.76 28.72
CA LEU A 15 6.08 7.70 27.77
C LEU A 15 6.62 8.28 26.46
N ASN A 16 6.01 9.36 25.95
CA ASN A 16 6.49 10.06 24.76
C ASN A 16 7.88 10.67 24.98
N LEU A 17 8.13 11.27 26.14
CA LEU A 17 9.47 11.77 26.51
C LEU A 17 10.51 10.64 26.59
N LEU A 18 10.16 9.50 27.19
CA LEU A 18 11.03 8.33 27.22
C LEU A 18 11.36 7.83 25.80
N ASN A 19 10.35 7.74 24.93
CA ASN A 19 10.52 7.35 23.53
C ASN A 19 11.46 8.31 22.79
N GLY A 20 11.29 9.63 22.98
CA GLY A 20 12.19 10.64 22.41
C GLY A 20 13.64 10.44 22.86
N LYS A 21 13.87 10.25 24.17
CA LYS A 21 15.22 10.01 24.70
C LYS A 21 15.84 8.69 24.22
N LEU A 22 15.04 7.64 24.06
CA LEU A 22 15.49 6.37 23.47
C LEU A 22 15.97 6.57 22.03
N ILE A 23 15.25 7.38 21.24
CA ILE A 23 15.64 7.71 19.87
C ILE A 23 16.90 8.57 19.85
N ASP A 24 16.96 9.62 20.67
CA ASP A 24 18.11 10.55 20.72
C ASP A 24 19.40 9.85 21.16
N SER A 25 19.30 8.86 22.04
CA SER A 25 20.44 8.04 22.49
C SER A 25 20.78 6.87 21.55
N GLY A 26 20.03 6.70 20.45
CA GLY A 26 20.21 5.58 19.53
C GLY A 26 20.03 4.22 20.21
N PHE A 27 19.09 4.11 21.15
CA PHE A 27 18.75 2.85 21.85
C PHE A 27 19.93 2.22 22.62
N SER A 28 20.72 3.04 23.33
CA SER A 28 21.93 2.58 24.02
C SER A 28 21.96 2.84 25.54
N ASP A 29 21.43 3.98 26.02
CA ASP A 29 21.55 4.42 27.43
C ASP A 29 20.40 3.96 28.34
N TYR A 30 20.16 2.66 28.42
CA TYR A 30 19.05 2.12 29.22
C TYR A 30 19.21 2.32 30.74
N ALA A 31 20.44 2.42 31.23
CA ALA A 31 20.72 2.63 32.64
C ALA A 31 20.46 4.09 33.03
N GLY A 32 20.92 5.06 32.23
CA GLY A 32 20.63 6.48 32.44
C GLY A 32 19.14 6.78 32.36
N LEU A 33 18.43 6.17 31.40
CA LEU A 33 16.97 6.34 31.28
C LEU A 33 16.19 5.75 32.46
N SER A 34 16.64 4.64 33.03
CA SER A 34 16.06 4.06 34.24
C SER A 34 16.27 4.96 35.46
N ALA A 35 17.46 5.57 35.60
CA ALA A 35 17.74 6.55 36.64
C ALA A 35 16.87 7.82 36.47
N TRP A 36 16.76 8.34 35.24
CA TRP A 36 15.90 9.48 34.94
C TRP A 36 14.43 9.22 35.27
N LEU A 37 13.89 8.05 34.91
CA LEU A 37 12.51 7.67 35.28
C LEU A 37 12.33 7.64 36.81
N SER A 38 13.37 7.22 37.54
CA SER A 38 13.36 7.20 39.01
C SER A 38 13.30 8.62 39.59
N GLU A 39 13.99 9.59 38.99
CA GLU A 39 13.90 11.02 39.34
C GLU A 39 12.50 11.59 39.07
N GLN A 40 11.81 11.09 38.04
CA GLN A 40 10.42 11.44 37.74
C GLN A 40 9.40 10.73 38.66
N GLY A 41 9.84 9.94 39.64
CA GLY A 41 8.99 9.23 40.60
C GLY A 41 8.59 7.81 40.18
N TYR A 42 9.14 7.28 39.08
CA TYR A 42 8.80 5.96 38.54
C TYR A 42 9.96 4.97 38.64
N GLN A 43 9.81 3.95 39.49
CA GLN A 43 10.82 2.91 39.68
C GLN A 43 10.74 1.86 38.57
N ILE A 44 11.36 2.14 37.42
CA ILE A 44 11.40 1.23 36.26
C ILE A 44 12.84 0.72 36.07
N SER A 45 13.01 -0.59 36.02
CA SER A 45 14.33 -1.21 35.89
C SER A 45 14.92 -1.05 34.49
N ARG A 46 16.27 -1.05 34.39
CA ARG A 46 17.02 -1.08 33.12
C ARG A 46 16.44 -2.10 32.12
N SER A 47 16.16 -3.32 32.57
CA SER A 47 15.67 -4.39 31.69
C SER A 47 14.27 -4.11 31.14
N ALA A 48 13.42 -3.40 31.88
CA ALA A 48 12.12 -2.96 31.39
C ALA A 48 12.25 -1.87 30.33
N VAL A 49 13.15 -0.90 30.53
CA VAL A 49 13.46 0.14 29.53
C VAL A 49 14.08 -0.48 28.28
N HIS A 50 15.00 -1.45 28.42
CA HIS A 50 15.61 -2.15 27.30
C HIS A 50 14.57 -2.89 26.45
N ARG A 51 13.68 -3.67 27.08
CA ARG A 51 12.64 -4.40 26.34
C ARG A 51 11.76 -3.44 25.55
N HIS A 52 11.29 -2.37 26.20
CA HIS A 52 10.49 -1.33 25.53
C HIS A 52 11.24 -0.65 24.39
N GLY A 53 12.51 -0.27 24.62
CA GLY A 53 13.35 0.34 23.59
C GLY A 53 13.60 -0.59 22.41
N SER A 54 13.83 -1.88 22.66
CA SER A 54 14.02 -2.90 21.63
C SER A 54 12.75 -3.12 20.79
N GLU A 55 11.58 -3.16 21.43
CA GLU A 55 10.28 -3.23 20.73
C GLU A 55 10.02 -1.98 19.89
N LEU A 56 10.30 -0.79 20.44
CA LEU A 56 10.18 0.49 19.73
C LEU A 56 11.13 0.56 18.53
N GLN A 57 12.40 0.16 18.72
CA GLN A 57 13.40 0.13 17.65
C GLN A 57 12.97 -0.81 16.52
N ALA A 58 12.51 -2.03 16.84
CA ALA A 58 12.04 -2.98 15.86
C ALA A 58 10.82 -2.45 15.07
N ALA A 59 9.89 -1.77 15.75
CA ALA A 59 8.75 -1.12 15.10
C ALA A 59 9.19 0.02 14.15
N MET A 60 10.17 0.82 14.56
CA MET A 60 10.74 1.89 13.73
C MET A 60 11.50 1.33 12.51
N GLU A 61 12.34 0.32 12.70
CA GLU A 61 13.06 -0.35 11.60
C GLU A 61 12.08 -0.95 10.58
N LYS A 62 11.02 -1.63 11.06
CA LYS A 62 9.94 -2.13 10.21
C LYS A 62 9.26 -1.00 9.42
N SER A 63 9.00 0.14 10.05
CA SER A 63 8.41 1.31 9.39
C SER A 63 9.33 1.90 8.31
N ILE A 64 10.62 2.07 8.62
CA ILE A 64 11.64 2.58 7.68
C ILE A 64 11.79 1.63 6.49
N ASN A 65 11.84 0.32 6.72
CA ASN A 65 11.94 -0.67 5.67
C ASN A 65 10.72 -0.63 4.75
N ARG A 66 9.51 -0.57 5.32
CA ARG A 66 8.27 -0.37 4.53
C ARG A 66 8.29 0.92 3.71
N ALA A 67 8.79 2.02 4.27
CA ALA A 67 8.90 3.28 3.55
C ALA A 67 9.88 3.16 2.37
N ARG A 68 11.03 2.49 2.57
CA ARG A 68 12.00 2.19 1.51
C ARG A 68 11.40 1.33 0.42
N GLU A 69 10.73 0.23 0.78
CA GLU A 69 10.01 -0.64 -0.16
C GLU A 69 9.01 0.15 -1.01
N ARG A 70 8.23 1.05 -0.39
CA ARG A 70 7.28 1.91 -1.10
C ARG A 70 7.96 2.87 -2.08
N VAL A 71 9.10 3.44 -1.72
CA VAL A 71 9.89 4.29 -2.62
C VAL A 71 10.40 3.49 -3.81
N GLU A 72 10.89 2.27 -3.60
CA GLU A 72 11.34 1.40 -4.69
C GLU A 72 10.19 0.96 -5.59
N ILE A 73 9.02 0.65 -5.02
CA ILE A 73 7.80 0.39 -5.79
C ILE A 73 7.44 1.62 -6.63
N ALA A 74 7.44 2.82 -6.06
CA ALA A 74 7.13 4.04 -6.79
C ALA A 74 8.10 4.32 -7.94
N LYS A 75 9.41 4.05 -7.75
CA LYS A 75 10.42 4.13 -8.83
C LYS A 75 10.14 3.11 -9.92
N ALA A 76 9.88 1.85 -9.55
CA ALA A 76 9.58 0.77 -10.49
C ALA A 76 8.30 1.07 -11.30
N MET A 77 7.28 1.65 -10.66
CA MET A 77 6.07 2.12 -11.32
C MET A 77 6.35 3.16 -12.40
N GLY A 78 7.38 4.00 -12.27
CA GLY A 78 7.77 4.97 -13.30
C GLY A 78 8.10 4.32 -14.67
N GLY A 79 8.70 3.13 -14.66
CA GLY A 79 9.07 2.37 -15.87
C GLY A 79 8.09 1.25 -16.25
N MET A 80 7.02 1.06 -15.48
CA MET A 80 6.07 -0.03 -15.67
C MET A 80 5.03 0.31 -16.75
N SER A 81 4.63 -0.68 -17.55
CA SER A 81 3.49 -0.53 -18.47
C SER A 81 2.20 -0.24 -17.69
N ASN A 82 1.19 0.28 -18.37
CA ASN A 82 -0.10 0.57 -17.73
C ASN A 82 -0.79 -0.72 -17.26
N GLU A 83 -0.63 -1.83 -17.97
CA GLU A 83 -1.10 -3.15 -17.55
C GLU A 83 -0.41 -3.63 -16.28
N GLY A 84 0.91 -3.44 -16.19
CA GLY A 84 1.67 -3.77 -14.99
C GLY A 84 1.22 -2.92 -13.79
N LYS A 85 1.01 -1.62 -13.98
CA LYS A 85 0.49 -0.72 -12.93
C LYS A 85 -0.89 -1.15 -12.45
N ALA A 86 -1.78 -1.52 -13.37
CA ALA A 86 -3.10 -2.02 -13.05
C ALA A 86 -3.05 -3.32 -12.25
N ALA A 87 -2.20 -4.27 -12.65
CA ALA A 87 -2.01 -5.53 -11.93
C ALA A 87 -1.42 -5.32 -10.51
N LEU A 88 -0.47 -4.39 -10.37
CA LEU A 88 0.09 -4.03 -9.06
C LEU A 88 -0.96 -3.41 -8.14
N LEU A 89 -1.82 -2.53 -8.67
CA LEU A 89 -2.91 -1.91 -7.92
C LEU A 89 -3.91 -2.97 -7.45
N GLU A 90 -4.32 -3.88 -8.33
CA GLU A 90 -5.21 -5.00 -8.00
C GLU A 90 -4.61 -5.92 -6.91
N ALA A 91 -3.32 -6.27 -7.04
CA ALA A 91 -2.62 -7.05 -6.02
C ALA A 91 -2.54 -6.31 -4.67
N SER A 92 -2.33 -4.99 -4.69
CA SER A 92 -2.27 -4.17 -3.48
C SER A 92 -3.63 -4.08 -2.80
N GLU A 93 -4.72 -3.98 -3.57
CA GLU A 93 -6.09 -4.02 -3.06
C GLU A 93 -6.39 -5.37 -2.40
N MET A 94 -5.95 -6.48 -2.99
CA MET A 94 -6.11 -7.83 -2.42
C MET A 94 -5.35 -7.99 -1.10
N VAL A 95 -4.08 -7.56 -1.04
CA VAL A 95 -3.29 -7.58 0.20
C VAL A 95 -3.93 -6.71 1.30
N ALA A 96 -4.51 -5.57 0.94
CA ALA A 96 -5.20 -4.72 1.90
C ALA A 96 -6.47 -5.38 2.46
N ILE A 97 -7.22 -6.11 1.62
CA ILE A 97 -8.38 -6.89 2.06
C ILE A 97 -7.93 -8.03 2.98
N ASP A 98 -6.89 -8.78 2.63
CA ASP A 98 -6.36 -9.86 3.48
C ASP A 98 -5.96 -9.33 4.86
N GLN A 99 -5.25 -8.21 4.93
CA GLN A 99 -4.90 -7.56 6.21
C GLN A 99 -6.12 -7.13 7.03
N ILE A 100 -7.19 -6.68 6.37
CA ILE A 100 -8.44 -6.36 7.05
C ILE A 100 -9.09 -7.64 7.59
N MET A 101 -9.04 -8.74 6.83
CA MET A 101 -9.56 -10.04 7.28
C MET A 101 -8.76 -10.58 8.47
N ASP A 102 -7.43 -10.48 8.44
CA ASP A 102 -6.58 -10.85 9.58
C ASP A 102 -7.00 -10.10 10.86
N VAL A 103 -7.25 -8.79 10.75
CA VAL A 103 -7.76 -7.99 11.89
C VAL A 103 -9.13 -8.50 12.34
N LEU A 104 -10.05 -8.79 11.42
CA LEU A 104 -11.37 -9.31 11.76
C LEU A 104 -11.32 -10.69 12.44
N GLU A 105 -10.37 -11.55 12.07
CA GLU A 105 -10.15 -12.84 12.72
C GLU A 105 -9.59 -12.69 14.14
N GLU A 106 -8.61 -11.81 14.32
CA GLU A 106 -8.03 -11.49 15.64
C GLU A 106 -9.02 -10.81 16.58
N MET A 107 -10.06 -10.15 16.04
CA MET A 107 -11.10 -9.48 16.81
C MET A 107 -11.92 -10.43 17.69
N GLN A 108 -11.87 -11.76 17.50
CA GLN A 108 -12.60 -12.69 18.38
C GLN A 108 -12.26 -12.49 19.87
N GLY A 109 -11.01 -12.12 20.19
CA GLY A 109 -10.55 -11.88 21.55
C GLY A 109 -10.84 -10.49 22.14
N TRP A 110 -11.42 -9.57 21.37
CA TRP A 110 -11.61 -8.18 21.79
C TRP A 110 -12.90 -7.97 22.57
N ASP A 111 -12.94 -6.94 23.41
CA ASP A 111 -14.16 -6.56 24.11
C ASP A 111 -15.19 -5.89 23.18
N ALA A 112 -16.41 -5.72 23.68
CA ALA A 112 -17.50 -5.16 22.89
C ALA A 112 -17.29 -3.67 22.52
N ALA A 113 -16.60 -2.90 23.37
CA ALA A 113 -16.35 -1.48 23.14
C ALA A 113 -15.31 -1.28 22.03
N ASP A 114 -14.22 -2.04 22.08
CA ASP A 114 -13.16 -2.05 21.07
C ASP A 114 -13.70 -2.50 19.70
N LYS A 115 -14.53 -3.55 19.69
CA LYS A 115 -15.25 -4.01 18.49
C LYS A 115 -16.13 -2.90 17.92
N ALA A 116 -16.95 -2.26 18.75
CA ALA A 116 -17.85 -1.19 18.30
C ALA A 116 -17.10 0.02 17.72
N ALA A 117 -15.89 0.32 18.23
CA ALA A 117 -15.06 1.41 17.75
C ALA A 117 -14.36 1.12 16.39
N ILE A 118 -14.03 -0.15 16.12
CA ILE A 118 -13.21 -0.56 14.96
C ILE A 118 -14.05 -1.11 13.80
N VAL A 119 -15.11 -1.88 14.05
CA VAL A 119 -15.95 -2.47 12.98
C VAL A 119 -16.43 -1.43 11.95
N PRO A 120 -16.96 -0.25 12.33
CA PRO A 120 -17.39 0.75 11.35
C PRO A 120 -16.25 1.29 10.49
N LYS A 121 -15.03 1.39 11.05
CA LYS A 121 -13.84 1.85 10.31
C LYS A 121 -13.41 0.80 9.29
N LEU A 122 -13.41 -0.48 9.68
CA LEU A 122 -13.12 -1.59 8.77
C LEU A 122 -14.16 -1.68 7.65
N GLY A 123 -15.46 -1.57 7.98
CA GLY A 123 -16.53 -1.54 6.99
C GLY A 123 -16.38 -0.40 5.97
N ARG A 124 -15.97 0.79 6.43
CA ARG A 124 -15.66 1.91 5.53
C ARG A 124 -14.43 1.63 4.67
N ALA A 125 -13.36 1.10 5.25
CA ALA A 125 -12.13 0.76 4.52
C ALA A 125 -12.42 -0.25 3.39
N ILE A 126 -13.20 -1.31 3.66
CA ILE A 126 -13.64 -2.27 2.65
C ILE A 126 -14.46 -1.59 1.54
N ALA A 127 -15.39 -0.70 1.90
CA ALA A 127 -16.19 0.02 0.92
C ALA A 127 -15.36 0.97 0.04
N ASP A 128 -14.34 1.62 0.60
CA ASP A 128 -13.40 2.48 -0.12
C ASP A 128 -12.54 1.67 -1.10
N ILE A 129 -12.00 0.53 -0.65
CA ILE A 129 -11.25 -0.40 -1.50
C ILE A 129 -12.14 -0.90 -2.65
N GLY A 130 -13.37 -1.30 -2.36
CA GLY A 130 -14.32 -1.75 -3.39
C GLY A 130 -14.63 -0.67 -4.44
N ARG A 131 -14.78 0.59 -4.03
CA ARG A 131 -14.93 1.73 -4.97
C ARG A 131 -13.69 1.96 -5.81
N SER A 132 -12.50 1.88 -5.20
CA SER A 132 -11.22 1.96 -5.91
C SER A 132 -11.11 0.88 -6.98
N ALA A 133 -11.36 -0.38 -6.61
CA ALA A 133 -11.27 -1.52 -7.52
C ALA A 133 -12.20 -1.37 -8.74
N ILE A 134 -13.42 -0.90 -8.54
CA ILE A 134 -14.37 -0.61 -9.64
C ILE A 134 -13.83 0.50 -10.56
N GLY A 135 -13.26 1.55 -9.97
CA GLY A 135 -12.60 2.64 -10.72
C GLY A 135 -11.44 2.13 -11.57
N SER A 136 -10.55 1.34 -10.95
CA SER A 136 -9.39 0.71 -11.59
C SER A 136 -9.81 -0.22 -12.74
N ALA A 137 -10.85 -1.04 -12.53
CA ALA A 137 -11.37 -1.95 -13.56
C ALA A 137 -12.00 -1.20 -14.74
N LYS A 138 -12.71 -0.10 -14.47
CA LYS A 138 -13.27 0.77 -15.53
C LYS A 138 -12.16 1.43 -16.33
N TRP A 139 -11.18 2.01 -15.65
CA TRP A 139 -10.02 2.64 -16.29
C TRP A 139 -9.24 1.64 -17.16
N LYS A 140 -9.03 0.41 -16.66
CA LYS A 140 -8.41 -0.68 -17.43
C LYS A 140 -9.18 -0.99 -18.71
N LYS A 141 -10.51 -1.16 -18.62
CA LYS A 141 -11.36 -1.42 -19.81
C LYS A 141 -11.31 -0.30 -20.83
N GLU A 142 -11.38 0.95 -20.37
CA GLU A 142 -11.30 2.13 -21.24
C GLU A 142 -9.93 2.21 -21.93
N PHE A 143 -8.86 1.94 -21.19
CA PHE A 143 -7.50 1.93 -21.73
C PHE A 143 -7.26 0.79 -22.72
N GLU A 144 -7.70 -0.43 -22.41
CA GLU A 144 -7.60 -1.58 -23.33
C GLU A 144 -8.38 -1.32 -24.63
N ALA A 145 -9.55 -0.68 -24.54
CA ALA A 145 -10.33 -0.30 -25.71
C ALA A 145 -9.60 0.75 -26.56
N GLU A 146 -9.01 1.77 -25.93
CA GLU A 146 -8.24 2.81 -26.62
C GLU A 146 -6.97 2.24 -27.26
N ALA A 147 -6.20 1.42 -26.53
CA ALA A 147 -5.01 0.76 -27.04
C ALA A 147 -5.33 -0.16 -28.23
N LYS A 148 -6.43 -0.92 -28.14
CA LYS A 148 -6.92 -1.74 -29.26
C LYS A 148 -7.32 -0.88 -30.45
N ARG A 149 -7.97 0.25 -30.22
CA ARG A 149 -8.36 1.19 -31.29
C ARG A 149 -7.13 1.75 -32.00
N GLN A 150 -6.14 2.21 -31.25
CA GLN A 150 -4.88 2.73 -31.79
C GLN A 150 -4.13 1.67 -32.59
N ALA A 151 -4.02 0.44 -32.07
CA ALA A 151 -3.37 -0.66 -32.78
C ALA A 151 -4.09 -1.01 -34.09
N LEU A 152 -5.44 -0.99 -34.10
CA LEU A 152 -6.22 -1.20 -35.32
C LEU A 152 -6.02 -0.06 -36.33
N GLU A 153 -5.95 1.19 -35.85
CA GLU A 153 -5.68 2.37 -36.67
C GLU A 153 -4.31 2.29 -37.35
N GLU A 154 -3.27 2.00 -36.59
CA GLU A 154 -1.91 1.80 -37.10
C GLU A 154 -1.84 0.65 -38.11
N ALA A 155 -2.46 -0.50 -37.78
CA ALA A 155 -2.50 -1.66 -38.66
C ALA A 155 -3.23 -1.34 -39.98
N ALA A 156 -4.34 -0.62 -39.93
CA ALA A 156 -5.08 -0.23 -41.13
C ALA A 156 -4.32 0.79 -41.98
N GLN A 157 -3.61 1.73 -41.35
CA GLN A 157 -2.75 2.67 -42.06
C GLN A 157 -1.60 1.94 -42.76
N ALA A 158 -0.91 1.04 -42.06
CA ALA A 158 0.17 0.23 -42.62
C ALA A 158 -0.32 -0.67 -43.77
N ALA A 159 -1.44 -1.37 -43.57
CA ALA A 159 -2.05 -2.22 -44.58
C ALA A 159 -2.51 -1.42 -45.81
N SER A 160 -3.08 -0.22 -45.61
CA SER A 160 -3.48 0.68 -46.69
C SER A 160 -2.27 1.19 -47.48
N ALA A 161 -1.18 1.54 -46.80
CA ALA A 161 0.06 1.99 -47.44
C ALA A 161 0.69 0.87 -48.28
N ALA A 162 0.77 -0.34 -47.73
CA ALA A 162 1.26 -1.52 -48.45
C ALA A 162 0.38 -1.85 -49.66
N ALA A 163 -0.94 -1.86 -49.50
CA ALA A 163 -1.88 -2.12 -50.59
C ALA A 163 -1.76 -1.08 -51.72
N LYS A 164 -1.59 0.20 -51.40
CA LYS A 164 -1.34 1.25 -52.39
C LYS A 164 -0.02 1.05 -53.14
N ALA A 165 1.04 0.63 -52.43
CA ALA A 165 2.34 0.35 -53.05
C ALA A 165 2.27 -0.84 -54.02
N GLU A 166 1.45 -1.84 -53.74
CA GLU A 166 1.18 -3.00 -54.59
C GLU A 166 0.15 -2.71 -55.72
N GLY A 167 -0.28 -1.46 -55.89
CA GLY A 167 -1.19 -1.06 -56.95
C GLY A 167 -2.66 -1.46 -56.74
N VAL A 168 -3.06 -1.79 -55.51
CA VAL A 168 -4.45 -2.05 -55.17
C VAL A 168 -5.29 -0.79 -55.38
N SER A 169 -6.46 -0.92 -56.02
CA SER A 169 -7.37 0.19 -56.27
C SER A 169 -7.88 0.83 -54.97
N GLU A 170 -8.30 2.09 -55.03
CA GLU A 170 -8.83 2.79 -53.85
C GLU A 170 -10.04 2.09 -53.23
N ALA A 171 -10.89 1.48 -54.06
CA ALA A 171 -11.99 0.65 -53.60
C ALA A 171 -11.52 -0.64 -52.88
N GLY A 172 -10.37 -1.20 -53.26
CA GLY A 172 -9.73 -2.30 -52.55
C GLY A 172 -9.18 -1.88 -51.19
N VAL A 173 -8.52 -0.72 -51.12
CA VAL A 173 -8.01 -0.14 -49.86
C VAL A 173 -9.15 0.19 -48.91
N ALA A 174 -10.26 0.74 -49.42
CA ALA A 174 -11.46 1.02 -48.62
C ALA A 174 -12.03 -0.27 -47.98
N ARG A 175 -12.12 -1.37 -48.74
CA ARG A 175 -12.56 -2.67 -48.23
C ARG A 175 -11.63 -3.25 -47.16
N ILE A 176 -10.31 -3.02 -47.27
CA ILE A 176 -9.34 -3.46 -46.25
C ILE A 176 -9.58 -2.71 -44.93
N ARG A 177 -9.81 -1.40 -44.98
CA ARG A 177 -10.12 -0.61 -43.76
C ARG A 177 -11.46 -1.01 -43.15
N GLU A 178 -12.46 -1.25 -43.97
CA GLU A 178 -13.78 -1.77 -43.54
C GLU A 178 -13.66 -3.14 -42.87
N ALA A 179 -12.89 -4.07 -43.46
CA ALA A 179 -12.65 -5.40 -42.90
C ALA A 179 -11.91 -5.36 -41.54
N LEU A 180 -11.13 -4.31 -41.28
CA LEU A 180 -10.47 -4.05 -40.00
C LEU A 180 -11.38 -3.32 -38.99
N GLY A 181 -12.65 -3.10 -39.33
CA GLY A 181 -13.62 -2.42 -38.48
C GLY A 181 -13.44 -0.90 -38.42
N MET A 182 -12.66 -0.33 -39.35
CA MET A 182 -12.44 1.11 -39.50
C MET A 182 -13.28 1.65 -40.66
N ALA A 183 -14.60 1.50 -40.56
CA ALA A 183 -15.48 2.18 -41.49
C ALA A 183 -15.40 3.70 -41.28
N ALA A 184 -15.48 4.45 -42.39
CA ALA A 184 -15.24 5.90 -42.47
C ALA A 184 -16.15 6.74 -41.57
#